data_AF-A0A968KZJ8-F1
#
_entry.id   AF-A0A968KZJ8-F1
#
_cell.length_a   1.000
_cell.length_b   1.000
_cell.length_c   1.000
_cell.angle_alpha   90.00
_cell.angle_beta   90.00
_cell.angle_gamma   90.00
#
_symmetry.space_group_name_H-M   'P 1'
#
loop_
_entity.id
_entity.type
_entity.pdbx_description
1 polymer ?
#
loop_
_entity_poly.entity_id
_entity_poly.type
_entity_poly.pdbx_seq_one_letter_code
_entity_poly.pdbx_strand_id
1 'polypeptide(L)'
;MNRTTAMIVTIVSALACGIPSLVLMCLGVLALFGAQVPEVMAQNPGSTPQDVMLGAAMFLCFGGVLLVIPILVGVFSFRLSKKE
;
A
#
# COMPACT_ATOMS: atom_id res chain seq x y z
N MET A 1 -3.85 -6.29 27.72
CA MET A 1 -2.91 -6.78 26.69
C MET A 1 -1.51 -6.31 27.05
N ASN A 2 -0.59 -7.24 27.34
CA ASN A 2 0.77 -6.87 27.70
C ASN A 2 1.44 -6.00 26.63
N ARG A 3 2.22 -5.01 27.09
CA ARG A 3 2.91 -4.02 26.24
C ARG A 3 3.75 -4.68 25.13
N THR A 4 4.37 -5.82 25.43
CA THR A 4 5.14 -6.63 24.48
C THR A 4 4.27 -7.19 23.37
N THR A 5 3.08 -7.72 23.69
CA THR A 5 2.13 -8.25 22.71
C THR A 5 1.63 -7.16 21.77
N ALA A 6 1.29 -5.99 22.32
CA ALA A 6 0.85 -4.82 21.54
C ALA A 6 1.92 -4.38 20.52
N MET A 7 3.19 -4.35 20.95
CA MET A 7 4.32 -4.00 20.10
C MET A 7 4.54 -5.05 19.00
N ILE A 8 4.53 -6.34 19.34
CA ILE A 8 4.71 -7.43 18.37
C ILE A 8 3.64 -7.38 17.29
N VAL A 9 2.35 -7.26 17.67
CA VAL A 9 1.25 -7.22 16.70
C VAL A 9 1.40 -6.02 15.76
N THR A 10 1.78 -4.86 16.29
CA THR A 10 2.01 -3.66 15.47
C THR A 10 3.14 -3.86 14.47
N ILE A 11 4.28 -4.43 14.90
CA ILE A 11 5.43 -4.69 14.02
C ILE A 11 5.08 -5.71 12.95
N VAL A 12 4.44 -6.82 13.32
CA VAL A 12 4.04 -7.87 12.38
C VAL A 12 3.06 -7.33 11.35
N SER A 13 2.06 -6.55 11.77
CA SER A 13 1.12 -5.91 10.83
C SER A 13 1.82 -4.89 9.92
N ALA A 14 2.77 -4.11 10.45
CA ALA A 14 3.54 -3.15 9.65
C ALA A 14 4.41 -3.85 8.60
N LEU A 15 5.03 -4.99 8.93
CA LEU A 15 5.83 -5.76 7.97
C LEU A 15 4.94 -6.49 6.95
N ALA A 16 3.89 -7.15 7.41
CA ALA A 16 3.02 -7.97 6.58
C ALA A 16 2.14 -7.13 5.63
N CYS A 17 1.71 -5.94 6.05
CA CYS A 17 0.82 -5.10 5.24
C CYS A 17 1.50 -3.82 4.74
N GLY A 18 2.40 -3.22 5.52
CA GLY A 18 3.06 -1.96 5.17
C GLY A 18 4.07 -2.10 4.03
N ILE A 19 4.91 -3.13 4.03
CA ILE A 19 5.87 -3.34 2.93
C ILE A 19 5.15 -3.64 1.61
N PRO A 20 4.19 -4.59 1.54
CA PRO A 20 3.43 -4.82 0.30
C PRO A 20 2.66 -3.58 -0.14
N SER A 21 2.07 -2.84 0.80
CA SER A 21 1.40 -1.57 0.52
C SER A 21 2.31 -0.56 -0.18
N LEU A 22 3.51 -0.32 0.36
CA LEU A 22 4.49 0.59 -0.23
C LEU A 22 4.90 0.15 -1.64
N VAL A 23 5.16 -1.15 -1.85
CA VAL A 23 5.51 -1.67 -3.17
C VAL A 23 4.37 -1.45 -4.17
N LEU A 24 3.13 -1.80 -3.79
CA LEU A 24 1.95 -1.62 -4.65
C LEU A 24 1.72 -0.15 -4.97
N MET A 25 1.83 0.73 -3.98
CA MET A 25 1.66 2.16 -4.20
C MET A 25 2.76 2.74 -5.10
N CYS A 26 4.03 2.38 -4.89
CA CYS A 26 5.12 2.80 -5.76
C CYS A 26 4.90 2.35 -7.21
N LEU A 27 4.51 1.09 -7.42
CA LEU A 27 4.21 0.58 -8.76
C LEU A 27 3.03 1.31 -9.39
N GLY A 28 1.98 1.58 -8.62
CA GLY A 28 0.82 2.36 -9.09
C GLY A 28 1.19 3.78 -9.50
N VAL A 29 1.99 4.49 -8.71
CA VAL A 29 2.48 5.83 -9.05
C VAL A 29 3.35 5.79 -10.31
N LEU A 30 4.31 4.87 -10.38
CA LEU A 30 5.18 4.71 -11.54
C LEU A 30 4.38 4.39 -12.81
N ALA A 31 3.36 3.54 -12.72
CA ALA A 31 2.48 3.21 -13.84
C ALA A 31 1.67 4.43 -14.31
N LEU A 32 1.17 5.27 -13.40
CA LEU A 32 0.52 6.54 -13.76
C LEU A 32 1.48 7.50 -14.49
N PHE A 33 2.74 7.57 -14.05
CA PHE A 33 3.77 8.36 -14.73
C PHE A 33 4.17 7.76 -16.08
N GLY A 34 4.23 6.44 -16.21
CA GLY A 34 4.50 5.77 -17.48
C GLY A 34 3.39 6.01 -18.51
N ALA A 35 2.12 5.97 -18.08
CA ALA A 35 0.96 6.14 -18.96
C ALA A 35 0.88 7.51 -19.63
N GLN A 36 1.45 8.54 -19.01
CA GLN A 36 1.47 9.92 -19.52
C GLN A 36 2.72 10.22 -20.39
N VAL A 37 3.68 9.29 -20.47
CA VAL A 37 4.89 9.44 -21.28
C VAL A 37 4.75 8.59 -22.56
N PRO A 38 4.60 9.21 -23.75
CA PRO A 38 4.38 8.48 -25.00
C PRO A 38 5.48 7.47 -25.33
N GLU A 39 6.73 7.79 -24.98
CA GLU A 39 7.89 6.92 -25.24
C GLU A 39 7.82 5.61 -24.45
N VAL A 40 7.37 5.67 -23.19
CA VAL A 40 7.18 4.50 -22.32
C VAL A 40 5.99 3.65 -22.78
N MET A 41 4.92 4.30 -23.22
CA MET A 41 3.77 3.62 -23.82
C MET A 41 4.13 2.96 -25.16
N ALA A 42 5.02 3.54 -25.96
CA ALA A 42 5.51 2.95 -27.20
C ALA A 42 6.31 1.64 -26.96
N GLN A 43 6.93 1.48 -25.79
CA GLN A 43 7.56 0.22 -25.38
C GLN A 43 6.54 -0.86 -24.99
N ASN A 44 5.26 -0.50 -24.81
CA ASN A 44 4.16 -1.41 -24.45
C ASN A 44 3.01 -1.33 -25.48
N PRO A 45 3.25 -1.75 -26.74
CA PRO A 45 2.30 -1.55 -27.84
C PRO A 45 0.98 -2.33 -27.68
N GLY A 46 0.93 -3.31 -26.78
CA GLY A 46 -0.28 -4.08 -26.49
C GLY A 46 -1.20 -3.47 -25.43
N SER A 47 -0.83 -2.30 -24.87
CA SER A 47 -1.54 -1.68 -23.74
C SER A 47 -2.07 -0.32 -24.14
N THR A 48 -3.34 -0.04 -23.90
CA THR A 48 -3.85 1.33 -24.04
C THR A 48 -3.51 2.15 -22.79
N PRO A 49 -3.41 3.49 -22.89
CA PRO A 49 -3.24 4.34 -21.72
C PRO A 49 -4.34 4.10 -20.67
N GLN A 50 -5.58 3.84 -21.11
CA GLN A 50 -6.68 3.53 -20.19
C GLN A 50 -6.42 2.25 -19.39
N ASP A 51 -5.90 1.20 -20.01
CA ASP A 51 -5.60 -0.07 -19.33
C ASP A 51 -4.51 0.11 -18.27
N VAL A 52 -3.46 0.86 -18.59
CA VAL A 52 -2.36 1.15 -17.66
C VAL A 52 -2.86 2.00 -16.49
N MET A 53 -3.68 3.02 -16.75
CA MET A 53 -4.29 3.83 -15.70
C MET A 53 -5.22 3.02 -14.79
N LEU A 54 -6.00 2.10 -15.34
CA LEU A 54 -6.87 1.21 -14.57
C LEU A 54 -6.03 0.29 -13.67
N GLY A 55 -4.98 -0.33 -14.22
CA GLY A 55 -4.06 -1.16 -13.44
C GLY A 55 -3.37 -0.37 -12.32
N ALA A 56 -2.93 0.85 -12.63
CA ALA A 56 -2.33 1.75 -11.66
C ALA A 56 -3.30 2.13 -10.53
N ALA A 57 -4.56 2.44 -10.87
CA ALA A 57 -5.61 2.73 -9.89
C ALA A 57 -5.87 1.53 -8.97
N MET A 58 -5.86 0.31 -9.50
CA MET A 58 -5.99 -0.91 -8.69
C MET A 58 -4.83 -1.07 -7.71
N PHE A 59 -3.58 -0.90 -8.17
CA PHE A 59 -2.39 -0.95 -7.32
C PHE A 59 -2.43 0.09 -6.19
N LEU A 60 -2.82 1.32 -6.50
CA LEU A 60 -2.98 2.36 -5.49
C LEU A 60 -4.11 2.03 -4.51
N CYS A 61 -5.24 1.52 -4.99
CA CYS A 61 -6.38 1.21 -4.13
C CYS A 61 -6.05 0.08 -3.13
N PHE A 62 -5.51 -1.05 -3.62
CA PHE A 62 -5.07 -2.14 -2.75
C PHE A 62 -3.93 -1.75 -1.83
N GLY A 63 -2.96 -0.99 -2.34
CA GLY A 63 -1.86 -0.46 -1.54
C GLY A 63 -2.38 0.42 -0.40
N GLY A 64 -3.35 1.29 -0.68
CA GLY A 64 -3.97 2.18 0.32
C GLY A 64 -4.74 1.40 1.39
N VAL A 65 -5.54 0.42 0.99
CA VAL A 65 -6.28 -0.45 1.94
C VAL A 65 -5.30 -1.20 2.84
N LEU A 66 -4.23 -1.78 2.29
CA LEU A 66 -3.21 -2.47 3.07
C LEU A 66 -2.46 -1.52 4.01
N LEU A 67 -2.25 -0.26 3.63
CA LEU A 67 -1.61 0.76 4.48
C LEU A 67 -2.45 1.10 5.70
N VAL A 68 -3.78 1.10 5.56
CA VAL A 68 -4.71 1.45 6.64
C VAL A 68 -4.65 0.42 7.77
N ILE A 69 -4.42 -0.87 7.46
CA ILE A 69 -4.37 -1.95 8.45
C ILE A 69 -3.34 -1.69 9.57
N PRO A 70 -2.04 -1.50 9.31
CA PRO A 70 -1.06 -1.26 10.35
C PRO A 70 -1.29 0.05 11.10
N ILE A 71 -1.90 1.07 10.46
CA ILE A 71 -2.30 2.31 11.13
C ILE A 71 -3.39 2.02 12.16
N LEU A 72 -4.45 1.31 11.78
CA LEU A 72 -5.53 0.93 12.69
C LEU A 72 -5.00 0.05 13.83
N VAL A 73 -4.18 -0.97 13.51
CA VAL A 73 -3.57 -1.85 14.50
C VAL A 73 -2.70 -1.06 15.49
N GLY A 74 -1.88 -0.12 15.01
CA GLY A 74 -1.06 0.72 15.87
C GLY A 74 -1.90 1.63 16.78
N VAL A 75 -2.95 2.27 16.23
CA VAL A 75 -3.88 3.10 17.00
C VAL A 75 -4.60 2.28 18.06
N PHE A 76 -5.19 1.15 17.70
CA PHE A 76 -5.89 0.28 18.65
C PHE A 76 -4.95 -0.27 19.72
N SER A 77 -3.76 -0.72 19.34
CA SER A 77 -2.74 -1.21 20.28
C SER A 77 -2.34 -0.13 21.29
N PHE A 78 -2.14 1.11 20.84
CA PHE A 78 -1.79 2.23 21.72
C PHE A 78 -2.95 2.63 22.65
N ARG A 79 -4.20 2.61 22.13
CA ARG A 79 -5.40 2.96 22.91
C ARG A 79 -5.74 1.92 23.96
N LEU A 80 -5.54 0.63 23.66
CA LEU A 80 -5.76 -0.46 24.60
C LEU A 80 -4.69 -0.50 25.69
N SER A 81 -3.42 -0.21 25.34
CA SER A 81 -2.31 -0.16 26.30
C SER A 81 -2.41 0.99 27.31
N LYS A 82 -3.23 2.02 27.04
CA LYS A 82 -3.46 3.16 27.96
C LYS A 82 -4.65 2.94 28.91
N LYS A 83 -5.47 1.91 28.68
CA LYS A 83 -6.64 1.58 29.51
C LYS A 83 -6.33 0.59 30.64
N GLU A 84 -5.15 -0.02 30.62
CA GLU A 84 -4.60 -0.85 31.71
C GLU A 84 -3.71 -0.03 32.64
#